data_AF-A0A4S4JYK1-F1
#
_entry.id   AF-A0A4S4JYK1-F1
#
_cell.length_a   1.000
_cell.length_b   1.000
_cell.length_c   1.000
_cell.angle_alpha   90.00
_cell.angle_beta   90.00
_cell.angle_gamma   90.00
#
_symmetry.space_group_name_H-M   'P 1'
#
loop_
_entity.id
_entity.type
_entity.pdbx_description
1 polymer ?
#
loop_
_entity_poly.entity_id
_entity_poly.type
_entity_poly.pdbx_seq_one_letter_code
_entity_poly.pdbx_strand_id
1 'polypeptide(L)'
;MVADGVIIFSFIGGLVVFLIGHLFYLSAFLKVSVGELKNKLILLPFILYMGTMGYFLLAAIFDSGDTNMVIPVVLYILVIGAMGISAVWTRNVYATIGSLLFIISDSVLAWNLFVESISYSHVWIMTTYYGAQYFIATSIGSLKNKSN
;
A
#
# COMPACT_ATOMS: atom_id res chain seq x y z
N MET A 1 -4.81 10.24 9.73
CA MET A 1 -5.01 11.49 10.50
C MET A 1 -4.54 12.73 9.74
N VAL A 2 -3.25 12.86 9.38
CA VAL A 2 -2.81 14.01 8.55
C VAL A 2 -3.27 13.86 7.10
N ALA A 3 -3.06 12.69 6.48
CA ALA A 3 -3.45 12.45 5.10
C ALA A 3 -4.97 12.58 4.89
N ASP A 4 -5.79 12.00 5.77
CA ASP A 4 -7.26 12.14 5.75
C ASP A 4 -7.70 13.61 5.84
N GLY A 5 -7.04 14.40 6.69
CA GLY A 5 -7.29 15.83 6.80
C GLY A 5 -6.90 16.60 5.53
N VAL A 6 -5.81 16.21 4.88
CA VAL A 6 -5.38 16.82 3.60
C VAL A 6 -6.30 16.42 2.45
N ILE A 7 -6.83 15.19 2.41
CA ILE A 7 -7.78 14.75 1.37
C ILE A 7 -8.98 15.68 1.28
N ILE A 8 -9.48 16.19 2.42
CA ILE A 8 -10.62 17.13 2.47
C ILE A 8 -10.33 18.40 1.65
N PHE A 9 -9.07 18.85 1.60
CA PHE A 9 -8.66 20.05 0.88
C PHE A 9 -8.06 19.75 -0.50
N SER A 10 -7.39 18.62 -0.66
CA SER A 10 -6.78 18.17 -1.90
C SER A 10 -6.62 16.65 -1.89
N PHE A 11 -7.36 15.98 -2.76
CA PHE A 11 -7.23 14.55 -2.98
C PHE A 11 -5.78 14.15 -3.33
N ILE A 12 -5.15 14.87 -4.27
CA ILE A 12 -3.75 14.65 -4.67
C ILE A 12 -2.81 14.90 -3.49
N GLY A 13 -3.03 15.97 -2.72
CA GLY A 13 -2.24 16.26 -1.53
C GLY A 13 -2.30 15.11 -0.51
N GLY A 14 -3.49 14.57 -0.28
CA GLY A 14 -3.69 13.41 0.59
C GLY A 14 -2.97 12.17 0.07
N LEU A 15 -3.12 11.86 -1.22
CA LEU A 15 -2.44 10.75 -1.89
C LEU A 15 -0.91 10.84 -1.74
N VAL A 16 -0.33 12.03 -1.88
CA VAL A 16 1.11 12.26 -1.69
C VAL A 16 1.53 12.00 -0.24
N VAL A 17 0.74 12.42 0.75
CA VAL A 17 1.04 12.15 2.17
C VAL A 17 1.00 10.66 2.47
N PHE A 18 0.01 9.92 1.94
CA PHE A 18 -0.02 8.46 2.06
C PHE A 18 1.20 7.80 1.40
N LEU A 19 1.54 8.23 0.18
CA LEU A 19 2.70 7.73 -0.56
C LEU A 19 4.01 7.91 0.23
N ILE A 20 4.20 9.09 0.84
CA ILE A 20 5.36 9.37 1.71
C ILE A 20 5.38 8.39 2.90
N GLY A 21 4.23 8.11 3.51
CA GLY A 21 4.11 7.10 4.55
C GLY A 21 4.58 5.71 4.10
N HIS A 22 4.13 5.26 2.92
CA HIS A 22 4.56 3.98 2.35
C HIS A 22 6.06 3.95 2.02
N LEU A 23 6.63 5.06 1.54
CA LEU A 23 8.07 5.17 1.31
C LEU A 23 8.89 5.01 2.60
N PHE A 24 8.41 5.54 3.73
CA PHE A 24 9.04 5.32 5.02
C PHE A 24 9.00 3.86 5.45
N TYR A 25 7.84 3.20 5.32
CA TYR A 25 7.73 1.77 5.63
C TYR A 25 8.58 0.89 4.71
N LEU A 26 8.55 1.15 3.40
CA LEU A 26 9.40 0.49 2.42
C LEU A 26 10.88 0.62 2.79
N SER A 27 11.33 1.84 3.11
CA SER A 27 12.71 2.10 3.52
C SER A 27 13.08 1.34 4.80
N ALA A 28 12.17 1.27 5.78
CA ALA A 28 12.39 0.53 7.02
C ALA A 28 12.47 -0.98 6.77
N PHE A 29 11.55 -1.56 5.99
CA PHE A 29 11.53 -2.99 5.70
C PHE A 29 12.73 -3.43 4.85
N LEU A 30 13.17 -2.63 3.88
CA LEU A 30 14.35 -2.94 3.09
C LEU A 30 15.62 -3.04 3.96
N LYS A 31 15.77 -2.19 4.99
CA LYS A 31 16.91 -2.24 5.91
C LYS A 31 16.97 -3.52 6.76
N VAL A 32 15.80 -4.11 7.04
CA VAL A 32 15.68 -5.30 7.89
C VAL A 32 15.48 -6.58 7.06
N SER A 33 15.24 -6.44 5.75
CA SER A 33 15.03 -7.56 4.84
C SER A 33 16.24 -8.49 4.81
N VAL A 34 16.00 -9.80 4.90
CA VAL A 34 17.07 -10.80 4.98
C VAL A 34 17.54 -11.13 3.55
N GLY A 35 18.73 -10.63 3.19
CA GLY A 35 19.26 -10.64 1.83
C GLY A 35 19.42 -12.02 1.18
N GLU A 36 19.65 -13.08 1.96
CA GLU A 36 19.88 -14.44 1.46
C GLU A 36 18.62 -15.12 0.91
N LEU A 37 17.42 -14.61 1.24
CA LEU A 37 16.14 -15.25 0.90
C LEU A 37 15.12 -14.26 0.30
N LYS A 38 15.59 -13.41 -0.63
CA LYS A 38 14.69 -12.74 -1.60
C LYS A 38 14.12 -13.78 -2.56
N ASN A 39 13.27 -14.66 -2.06
CA ASN A 39 12.61 -15.68 -2.86
C ASN A 39 11.79 -14.97 -3.95
N LYS A 40 12.29 -15.02 -5.19
CA LYS A 40 11.66 -14.34 -6.33
C LYS A 40 10.25 -14.86 -6.61
N LEU A 41 9.88 -16.04 -6.09
CA LEU A 41 8.53 -16.58 -6.22
C LEU A 41 7.47 -15.67 -5.57
N ILE A 42 7.81 -14.90 -4.53
CA ILE A 42 6.85 -13.95 -3.93
C ILE A 42 6.54 -12.77 -4.84
N LEU A 43 7.39 -12.46 -5.81
CA LEU A 43 7.16 -11.37 -6.75
C LEU A 43 5.94 -11.66 -7.63
N LEU A 44 5.73 -12.92 -8.00
CA LEU A 44 4.67 -13.31 -8.92
C LEU A 44 3.26 -12.92 -8.44
N PRO A 45 2.79 -13.31 -7.23
CA PRO A 45 1.46 -12.91 -6.77
C PRO A 45 1.32 -11.39 -6.64
N PHE A 46 2.36 -10.67 -6.21
CA PHE A 46 2.33 -9.21 -6.14
C PHE A 46 2.24 -8.55 -7.52
N ILE A 47 3.04 -9.00 -8.48
CA ILE A 47 3.03 -8.47 -9.86
C ILE A 47 1.67 -8.75 -10.50
N LEU A 48 1.12 -9.96 -10.34
CA LEU A 48 -0.19 -10.30 -10.88
C LEU A 48 -1.29 -9.44 -10.26
N TYR A 49 -1.31 -9.30 -8.94
CA TYR A 49 -2.29 -8.47 -8.25
C TYR A 49 -2.16 -6.99 -8.61
N MET A 50 -0.96 -6.42 -8.52
CA MET A 50 -0.74 -5.00 -8.83
C MET A 50 -0.94 -4.70 -10.31
N GLY A 51 -0.59 -5.63 -11.20
CA GLY A 51 -0.82 -5.51 -12.64
C GLY A 51 -2.29 -5.56 -13.01
N THR A 52 -3.06 -6.46 -12.41
CA THR A 52 -4.52 -6.53 -12.63
C THR A 52 -5.23 -5.31 -12.06
N MET A 53 -4.90 -4.91 -10.83
CA MET A 53 -5.47 -3.69 -10.23
C MET A 53 -5.10 -2.44 -11.04
N GLY A 54 -3.83 -2.31 -11.43
CA GLY A 54 -3.36 -1.20 -12.26
C GLY A 54 -4.05 -1.15 -13.63
N TYR A 55 -4.31 -2.29 -14.25
CA TYR A 55 -5.05 -2.35 -15.52
C TYR A 55 -6.46 -1.75 -15.38
N PHE A 56 -7.24 -2.18 -14.37
CA PHE A 56 -8.59 -1.67 -14.16
C PHE A 56 -8.59 -0.17 -13.81
N LEU A 57 -7.69 0.27 -12.95
CA LEU A 57 -7.58 1.69 -12.58
C LEU A 57 -7.22 2.56 -13.78
N LEU A 58 -6.25 2.13 -14.59
CA LEU A 58 -5.84 2.89 -15.77
C LEU A 58 -6.94 2.93 -16.83
N ALA A 59 -7.63 1.81 -17.09
CA ALA A 59 -8.75 1.78 -18.00
C ALA A 59 -9.83 2.79 -17.57
N ALA A 60 -10.20 2.80 -16.29
CA ALA A 60 -11.20 3.73 -15.77
C ALA A 60 -10.74 5.20 -15.83
N ILE A 61 -9.45 5.47 -15.56
CA ILE A 61 -8.89 6.81 -15.71
C ILE A 61 -8.95 7.28 -17.17
N PHE A 62 -8.58 6.43 -18.13
CA PHE A 62 -8.66 6.78 -19.56
C PHE A 62 -10.11 7.03 -20.00
N ASP A 63 -11.05 6.21 -19.55
CA ASP A 63 -12.48 6.39 -19.86
C ASP A 63 -13.04 7.70 -19.26
N SER A 64 -12.57 8.09 -18.07
CA SER A 64 -12.97 9.35 -17.43
C SER A 64 -12.37 10.60 -18.08
N GLY A 65 -11.29 10.46 -18.85
CA GLY A 65 -10.54 11.56 -19.47
C GLY A 65 -9.53 12.27 -18.55
N ASP A 66 -9.44 11.92 -17.25
CA ASP A 66 -8.52 12.54 -16.29
C ASP A 66 -7.10 11.95 -16.35
N THR A 67 -6.45 12.10 -17.50
CA THR A 67 -5.12 11.51 -17.76
C THR A 67 -4.01 12.02 -16.83
N ASN A 68 -4.23 13.12 -16.11
CA ASN A 68 -3.29 13.64 -15.10
C ASN A 68 -3.10 12.67 -13.93
N MET A 69 -4.07 11.78 -13.66
CA MET A 69 -4.03 10.81 -12.57
C MET A 69 -3.23 9.54 -12.90
N VAL A 70 -2.88 9.32 -14.17
CA VAL A 70 -2.13 8.12 -14.61
C VAL A 70 -0.80 8.01 -13.88
N ILE A 71 0.02 9.07 -13.90
CA ILE A 71 1.35 9.04 -13.28
C ILE A 71 1.26 8.87 -11.75
N PRO A 72 0.45 9.67 -11.01
CA PRO A 72 0.25 9.47 -9.57
C PRO A 72 -0.16 8.05 -9.21
N VAL A 73 -1.13 7.47 -9.92
CA VAL A 73 -1.66 6.13 -9.61
C VAL A 73 -0.63 5.05 -9.90
N VAL A 74 0.07 5.10 -11.04
CA VAL A 74 1.13 4.13 -11.35
C VAL A 74 2.25 4.19 -10.31
N LEU A 75 2.72 5.38 -9.96
CA LEU A 75 3.74 5.55 -8.92
C LEU A 75 3.28 4.98 -7.58
N TYR A 76 2.02 5.22 -7.22
CA TYR A 76 1.44 4.71 -5.98
C TYR A 76 1.43 3.18 -5.93
N ILE A 77 0.91 2.53 -6.99
CA ILE A 77 0.86 1.07 -7.11
C ILE A 77 2.25 0.45 -7.01
N LEU A 78 3.25 1.07 -7.66
CA LEU A 78 4.63 0.60 -7.61
C LEU A 78 5.21 0.70 -6.20
N VAL A 79 5.01 1.82 -5.51
CA VAL A 79 5.54 2.02 -4.16
C VAL A 79 4.88 1.08 -3.15
N ILE A 80 3.54 0.96 -3.18
CA ILE A 80 2.84 0.10 -2.23
C ILE A 80 3.12 -1.39 -2.51
N GLY A 81 3.25 -1.78 -3.77
CA GLY A 81 3.69 -3.12 -4.16
C GLY A 81 5.11 -3.42 -3.68
N ALA A 82 6.05 -2.50 -3.88
CA ALA A 82 7.41 -2.63 -3.37
C ALA A 82 7.44 -2.74 -1.84
N MET A 83 6.62 -1.92 -1.14
CA MET A 83 6.47 -1.98 0.32
C MET A 83 6.00 -3.37 0.76
N GLY A 84 4.93 -3.89 0.16
CA GLY A 84 4.40 -5.22 0.50
C GLY A 84 5.40 -6.35 0.26
N ILE A 85 6.12 -6.33 -0.87
CA ILE A 85 7.18 -7.30 -1.16
C ILE A 85 8.29 -7.21 -0.11
N SER A 86 8.76 -6.00 0.19
CA SER A 86 9.83 -5.77 1.18
C SER A 86 9.42 -6.24 2.58
N ALA A 87 8.15 -6.08 2.96
CA ALA A 87 7.61 -6.56 4.21
C ALA A 87 7.68 -8.08 4.32
N VAL A 88 7.34 -8.83 3.26
CA VAL A 88 7.48 -10.29 3.25
C VAL A 88 8.94 -10.71 3.42
N TRP A 89 9.88 -10.00 2.79
CA TRP A 89 11.31 -10.28 2.93
C TRP A 89 11.88 -10.03 4.33
N THR A 90 11.18 -9.31 5.21
CA THR A 90 11.55 -9.22 6.64
C THR A 90 11.33 -10.53 7.40
N ARG A 91 10.51 -11.46 6.86
CA ARG A 91 9.99 -12.65 7.54
C ARG A 91 9.27 -12.35 8.86
N ASN A 92 8.80 -11.13 9.03
CA ASN A 92 7.99 -10.73 10.17
C ASN A 92 6.51 -10.83 9.77
N VAL A 93 5.79 -11.72 10.46
CA VAL A 93 4.37 -11.98 10.20
C VAL A 93 3.54 -10.70 10.40
N TYR A 94 3.83 -9.91 11.44
CA TYR A 94 3.12 -8.67 11.70
C TYR A 94 3.40 -7.60 10.62
N ALA A 95 4.66 -7.44 10.18
CA ALA A 95 4.97 -6.52 9.08
C ALA A 95 4.28 -6.93 7.77
N THR A 96 4.22 -8.24 7.51
CA THR A 96 3.56 -8.82 6.33
C THR A 96 2.06 -8.58 6.37
N ILE A 97 1.38 -8.98 7.45
CA ILE A 97 -0.07 -8.78 7.62
C ILE A 97 -0.42 -7.30 7.52
N GLY A 98 0.33 -6.44 8.22
CA GLY A 98 0.08 -5.01 8.20
C GLY A 98 0.26 -4.41 6.80
N SER A 99 1.26 -4.85 6.04
CA SER A 99 1.46 -4.38 4.66
C SER A 99 0.38 -4.87 3.69
N LEU A 100 -0.10 -6.11 3.87
CA LEU A 100 -1.23 -6.63 3.08
C LEU A 100 -2.53 -5.88 3.40
N LEU A 101 -2.78 -5.55 4.67
CA LEU A 101 -3.93 -4.72 5.06
C LEU A 101 -3.86 -3.32 4.48
N PHE A 102 -2.67 -2.71 4.41
CA PHE A 102 -2.48 -1.45 3.69
C PHE A 102 -2.86 -1.59 2.22
N ILE A 103 -2.30 -2.59 1.53
CA ILE A 103 -2.65 -2.86 0.13
C ILE A 103 -4.16 -3.00 -0.05
N ILE A 104 -4.85 -3.74 0.81
CA ILE A 104 -6.32 -3.88 0.75
C ILE A 104 -7.01 -2.53 0.96
N SER A 105 -6.63 -1.77 2.00
CA SER A 105 -7.18 -0.43 2.28
C SER A 105 -7.07 0.48 1.06
N ASP A 106 -5.87 0.55 0.49
CA ASP A 106 -5.55 1.41 -0.64
C ASP A 106 -6.20 0.95 -1.95
N SER A 107 -6.36 -0.36 -2.14
CA SER A 107 -7.11 -0.91 -3.27
C SER A 107 -8.59 -0.56 -3.17
N VAL A 108 -9.21 -0.66 -1.99
CA VAL A 108 -10.61 -0.23 -1.79
C VAL A 108 -10.76 1.27 -2.03
N LEU A 109 -9.82 2.08 -1.53
CA LEU A 109 -9.81 3.53 -1.77
C LEU A 109 -9.71 3.84 -3.27
N ALA A 110 -8.74 3.27 -3.97
CA ALA A 110 -8.53 3.51 -5.39
C ALA A 110 -9.72 3.05 -6.25
N TRP A 111 -10.28 1.86 -5.96
CA TRP A 111 -11.47 1.36 -6.67
C TRP A 111 -12.67 2.29 -6.48
N ASN A 112 -12.92 2.73 -5.24
CA ASN A 112 -13.99 3.66 -4.91
C ASN A 112 -13.88 5.01 -5.63
N LEU A 113 -12.66 5.44 -5.95
CA LEU A 113 -12.40 6.75 -6.56
C LEU A 113 -12.41 6.71 -8.08
N PHE A 114 -11.85 5.67 -8.68
CA PHE A 114 -11.59 5.63 -10.12
C PHE A 114 -12.52 4.69 -10.87
N VAL A 115 -12.99 3.60 -10.27
CA VAL A 115 -13.74 2.55 -10.97
C VAL A 115 -15.23 2.66 -10.68
N GLU A 116 -15.63 2.45 -9.43
CA GLU A 116 -17.04 2.51 -9.01
C GLU A 116 -17.16 2.76 -7.51
N SER A 117 -18.22 3.44 -7.09
CA SER A 117 -18.47 3.70 -5.67
C SER A 117 -18.74 2.41 -4.90
N ILE A 118 -18.01 2.19 -3.80
CA ILE A 118 -18.20 1.06 -2.91
C ILE A 118 -19.07 1.48 -1.73
N SER A 119 -20.11 0.71 -1.44
CA SER A 119 -20.96 0.93 -0.27
C SER A 119 -20.16 0.78 1.03
N TYR A 120 -20.28 1.78 1.92
CA TYR A 120 -19.52 1.85 3.17
C TYR A 120 -17.99 1.83 2.99
N SER A 121 -17.48 2.30 1.84
CA SER A 121 -16.05 2.32 1.52
C SER A 121 -15.19 2.89 2.64
N HIS A 122 -15.61 3.99 3.27
CA HIS A 122 -14.88 4.60 4.38
C HIS A 122 -14.64 3.64 5.55
N VAL A 123 -15.63 2.81 5.92
CA VAL A 123 -15.48 1.83 7.01
C VAL A 123 -14.47 0.76 6.64
N TRP A 124 -14.53 0.24 5.42
CA TRP A 124 -13.60 -0.77 4.92
C TRP A 124 -12.16 -0.23 4.88
N ILE A 125 -11.98 0.97 4.33
CA ILE A 125 -10.70 1.67 4.25
C ILE A 125 -10.15 1.88 5.66
N MET A 126 -10.89 2.52 6.56
CA MET A 126 -10.37 2.87 7.89
C MET A 126 -10.10 1.63 8.76
N THR A 127 -10.95 0.60 8.67
CA THR A 127 -10.73 -0.64 9.46
C THR A 127 -9.46 -1.36 9.02
N THR A 128 -9.26 -1.49 7.71
CA THR A 128 -8.05 -2.13 7.16
C THR A 128 -6.82 -1.27 7.37
N TYR A 129 -6.92 0.05 7.22
CA TYR A 129 -5.87 1.03 7.51
C TYR A 129 -5.39 0.98 8.97
N TYR A 130 -6.30 1.05 9.94
CA TYR A 130 -5.89 1.01 11.35
C TYR A 130 -5.36 -0.36 11.76
N GLY A 131 -5.93 -1.43 11.20
CA GLY A 131 -5.36 -2.77 11.33
C GLY A 131 -3.93 -2.82 10.80
N ALA A 132 -3.69 -2.24 9.62
CA ALA A 132 -2.36 -2.17 9.01
C ALA A 132 -1.35 -1.47 9.93
N GLN A 133 -1.71 -0.31 10.46
CA GLN A 133 -0.87 0.46 11.39
C GLN A 133 -0.58 -0.31 12.68
N TYR A 134 -1.59 -0.95 13.27
CA TYR A 134 -1.44 -1.74 14.48
C TYR A 134 -0.44 -2.89 14.29
N PHE A 135 -0.56 -3.63 13.18
CA PHE A 135 0.32 -4.74 12.87
C PHE A 135 1.75 -4.28 12.56
N ILE A 136 1.92 -3.19 11.82
CA ILE A 136 3.26 -2.64 11.54
C ILE A 136 3.91 -2.12 12.82
N ALA A 137 3.18 -1.43 13.70
CA ALA A 137 3.70 -0.99 15.00
C ALA A 137 4.15 -2.18 15.86
N THR A 138 3.33 -3.24 15.90
CA THR A 138 3.65 -4.49 16.62
C THR A 138 4.90 -5.19 16.05
N SER A 139 5.12 -5.07 14.74
CA SER A 139 6.29 -5.68 14.08
C SER A 139 7.63 -5.16 14.63
N ILE A 140 7.68 -3.90 15.09
CA ILE A 140 8.91 -3.25 15.60
C ILE A 140 9.49 -4.02 16.79
N GLY A 141 8.65 -4.38 17.77
CA GLY A 141 9.09 -5.15 18.95
C GLY A 141 9.62 -6.54 18.58
N SER A 142 8.99 -7.18 17.58
CA SER A 142 9.40 -8.50 17.10
C SER A 142 10.69 -8.45 16.26
N LEU A 143 10.93 -7.38 15.50
CA LEU A 143 12.16 -7.20 14.72
C LEU A 143 13.38 -6.94 15.62
N LYS A 144 13.21 -6.21 16.73
CA LYS A 144 14.27 -5.94 17.70
C LYS A 144 14.81 -7.22 18.37
N ASN A 145 13.94 -8.19 18.64
CA ASN A 145 14.34 -9.46 19.26
C ASN A 145 15.13 -10.37 18.32
N LYS A 146 15.17 -10.09 17.02
CA LYS A 146 15.88 -10.89 16.01
C LYS A 146 17.26 -10.33 15.65
N SER A 147 17.56 -9.10 16.06
CA SER A 147 18.86 -8.44 15.85
C SER A 147 19.80 -8.52 17.06
N ASN A 148 19.35 -9.12 18.17
CA ASN A 148 20.14 -9.49 19.34
C ASN A 148 20.42 -10.99 19.31
#